data_AF-A0A525PQ12-F1
#
_entry.id   AF-A0A525PQ12-F1
#
_cell.length_a   1.000
_cell.length_b   1.000
_cell.length_c   1.000
_cell.angle_alpha   90.00
_cell.angle_beta   90.00
_cell.angle_gamma   90.00
#
_symmetry.space_group_name_H-M   'P 1'
#
loop_
_entity.id
_entity.type
_entity.pdbx_description
1 polymer ?
#
loop_
_entity_poly.entity_id
_entity_poly.type
_entity_poly.pdbx_seq_one_letter_code
_entity_poly.pdbx_strand_id
1 'polypeptide(L)' 'MKLISQALPSSESFRANEAAHLAALHTIREAADAAELGGGEKSRARHVSRGKMLPRERVA' A
#
# COMPACT_ATOMS: atom_id res chain seq x y z
N MET A 1 -16.30 24.19 18.82
CA MET A 1 -15.17 25.03 18.40
C MET A 1 -14.83 24.67 16.95
N LYS A 2 -14.72 25.65 16.03
CA LYS A 2 -14.43 25.38 14.61
C LYS A 2 -12.93 25.52 14.36
N LEU A 3 -12.32 24.50 13.77
CA LEU A 3 -10.93 24.57 13.32
C LEU A 3 -10.87 25.29 11.98
N ILE A 4 -9.96 26.25 11.85
CA ILE A 4 -9.69 26.97 10.61
C ILE A 4 -8.29 26.54 10.15
N SER A 5 -8.22 25.83 9.03
CA SER A 5 -6.94 25.44 8.44
C SER A 5 -6.28 26.65 7.78
N GLN A 6 -4.97 26.77 7.98
CA GLN A 6 -4.13 27.75 7.28
C GLN A 6 -3.44 27.13 6.05
N ALA A 7 -3.67 25.85 5.76
CA ALA A 7 -3.11 25.20 4.58
C ALA A 7 -3.75 25.77 3.31
N LEU A 8 -2.92 26.09 2.32
CA LEU A 8 -3.33 26.59 1.01
C LEU A 8 -3.00 25.56 -0.06
N PRO A 9 -3.97 24.74 -0.52
CA PRO A 9 -3.68 23.66 -1.48
C PRO A 9 -3.07 24.10 -2.81
N SER A 10 -3.34 25.34 -3.22
CA SER A 10 -2.77 25.94 -4.44
C SER A 10 -1.35 26.44 -4.29
N SER A 11 -0.81 26.56 -3.06
CA SER A 11 0.56 27.03 -2.86
C SER A 11 1.57 26.04 -3.42
N GLU A 12 2.75 26.54 -3.78
CA GLU A 12 3.84 25.67 -4.22
C GLU A 12 4.32 24.76 -3.09
N SER A 13 4.42 25.29 -1.87
CA SER A 13 4.83 24.51 -0.68
C SER A 13 3.87 23.35 -0.37
N PHE A 14 2.57 23.56 -0.51
CA PHE A 14 1.59 22.48 -0.30
C PHE A 14 1.75 21.40 -1.35
N ARG A 15 1.89 21.77 -2.63
CA ARG A 15 2.10 20.82 -3.72
C ARG A 15 3.42 20.04 -3.57
N ALA A 16 4.49 20.69 -3.11
CA ALA A 16 5.75 20.02 -2.82
C ALA A 16 5.61 19.00 -1.67
N ASN A 17 4.89 19.35 -0.61
CA ASN A 17 4.62 18.45 0.51
C ASN A 17 3.76 17.26 0.07
N GLU A 18 2.71 17.50 -0.73
CA GLU A 18 1.86 16.45 -1.28
C GLU A 18 2.68 15.48 -2.13
N ALA A 19 3.51 15.98 -3.04
CA ALA A 19 4.37 15.15 -3.88
C ALA A 19 5.34 14.30 -3.04
N ALA A 20 5.97 14.87 -2.01
CA ALA A 20 6.86 14.14 -1.12
C ALA A 20 6.14 13.04 -0.33
N HIS A 21 4.93 13.32 0.19
CA HIS A 21 4.13 12.33 0.89
C HIS A 21 3.65 11.21 -0.03
N LEU A 22 3.21 11.53 -1.24
CA LEU A 22 2.80 10.53 -2.23
C LEU A 22 3.98 9.63 -2.63
N ALA A 23 5.18 10.19 -2.79
CA ALA A 23 6.39 9.40 -3.03
C ALA A 23 6.70 8.45 -1.85
N ALA A 24 6.57 8.92 -0.60
CA ALA A 24 6.76 8.07 0.57
C ALA A 24 5.71 6.94 0.66
N LEU A 25 4.45 7.24 0.35
CA LEU A 25 3.37 6.25 0.30
C LEU A 25 3.61 5.21 -0.81
N HIS A 26 4.17 5.63 -1.95
CA HIS A 26 4.51 4.72 -3.05
C HIS A 26 5.49 3.63 -2.59
N THR A 27 6.58 4.02 -1.92
CA THR A 27 7.55 3.06 -1.36
C THR A 27 6.90 2.07 -0.42
N ILE A 28 5.99 2.53 0.44
CA ILE A 28 5.26 1.67 1.37
C ILE A 28 4.33 0.71 0.61
N ARG A 29 3.66 1.20 -0.44
CA ARG A 29 2.79 0.40 -1.29
C ARG A 29 3.54 -0.73 -1.98
N GLU A 30 4.69 -0.43 -2.59
CA GLU A 30 5.54 -1.44 -3.24
C GLU A 30 5.98 -2.53 -2.26
N ALA A 31 6.38 -2.15 -1.05
CA ALA A 31 6.75 -3.11 -0.01
C ALA A 31 5.55 -3.96 0.44
N ALA A 32 4.37 -3.36 0.57
CA ALA A 32 3.14 -4.07 0.92
C ALA A 32 2.72 -5.07 -0.17
N ASP A 33 2.77 -4.66 -1.44
CA ASP A 33 2.42 -5.49 -2.60
C ASP A 33 3.40 -6.68 -2.72
N ALA A 34 4.70 -6.44 -2.51
CA ALA A 34 5.69 -7.51 -2.44
C ALA A 34 5.41 -8.50 -1.30
N ALA A 35 5.04 -8.00 -0.12
CA ALA A 35 4.68 -8.84 1.03
C ALA A 35 3.36 -9.60 0.81
N GLU A 36 2.44 -9.07 0.01
CA GLU A 36 1.17 -9.72 -0.32
C GLU A 36 1.37 -11.03 -1.09
N LEU A 37 2.41 -11.08 -1.95
CA LEU A 37 2.78 -12.29 -2.68
C LEU A 37 3.26 -13.43 -1.78
N GLY A 38 3.59 -13.15 -0.51
CA GLY A 38 4.09 -14.14 0.45
C GLY A 38 5.36 -14.81 -0.06
N GLY A 39 5.33 -16.14 -0.21
CA GLY A 39 6.48 -16.92 -0.70
C GLY A 39 6.72 -16.86 -2.22
N GLY A 40 6.07 -15.93 -2.93
CA GLY A 40 6.12 -15.80 -4.38
C GLY A 40 5.35 -16.89 -5.14
N GLU A 41 5.29 -16.74 -6.47
CA GLU A 41 4.42 -17.54 -7.35
C GLU A 41 4.64 -19.06 -7.22
N LYS A 42 5.90 -19.50 -7.22
CA LYS A 42 6.25 -20.93 -7.10
C LYS A 42 5.74 -21.53 -5.79
N SER A 43 5.73 -20.78 -4.70
CA SER A 43 5.25 -21.25 -3.40
C SER A 43 3.73 -21.25 -3.32
N ARG A 44 3.08 -20.23 -3.89
CA ARG A 44 1.62 -20.14 -4.02
C ARG A 44 1.07 -21.31 -4.83
N ALA A 45 1.64 -21.58 -6.00
CA ALA A 45 1.25 -22.70 -6.85
C ALA A 45 1.37 -24.05 -6.12
N ARG A 46 2.46 -24.29 -5.36
CA ARG A 46 2.62 -25.50 -4.54
C ARG A 46 1.61 -25.60 -3.39
N HIS A 47 1.10 -24.49 -2.87
CA HIS A 47 0.11 -24.48 -1.80
C HIS A 47 -1.28 -24.81 -2.36
N VAL A 48 -1.65 -24.15 -3.45
CA VAL A 48 -2.91 -24.36 -4.16
C VAL A 48 -3.00 -25.76 -4.77
N SER A 49 -1.91 -26.30 -5.33
CA SER A 49 -1.89 -27.66 -5.89
C SER A 49 -2.18 -28.77 -4.87
N ARG A 50 -2.09 -28.45 -3.57
CA ARG A 50 -2.48 -29.34 -2.46
C ARG A 50 -3.95 -29.18 -2.04
N GLY A 51 -4.76 -28.47 -2.84
CA GLY A 51 -6.17 -28.19 -2.57
C GLY A 51 -6.40 -27.19 -1.43
N LYS A 52 -5.40 -26.39 -1.07
CA LYS A 52 -5.47 -25.45 0.05
C LYS A 52 -5.69 -24.02 -0.44
N MET A 53 -6.62 -23.31 0.19
CA MET A 53 -6.79 -21.86 0.04
C MET A 53 -5.60 -21.09 0.62
N LEU A 54 -5.17 -20.00 -0.03
CA LEU A 54 -4.05 -19.17 0.43
C LEU A 54 -4.39 -18.44 1.73
N PRO A 55 -3.42 -18.12 2.60
CA PRO A 55 -3.69 -17.51 3.90
C PRO A 55 -4.53 -16.22 3.83
N ARG A 56 -4.26 -15.33 2.86
CA ARG A 56 -5.00 -14.07 2.69
C ARG A 56 -6.40 -14.28 2.14
N GLU A 57 -6.60 -15.24 1.25
CA GLU A 57 -7.92 -15.62 0.71
C GLU A 57 -8.86 -16.15 1.80
N ARG A 58 -8.33 -16.66 2.92
CA ARG A 58 -9.15 -17.13 4.05
C ARG A 58 -9.75 -16.00 4.89
N VAL A 59 -9.18 -14.81 4.78
CA VAL A 59 -9.56 -13.63 5.60
C VAL A 59 -10.45 -12.68 4.79
N ALA A 60 -10.35 -12.72 3.46
CA ALA A 60 -11.05 -11.84 2.53
C ALA A 60 -12.57 -12.03 2.51
#